data_AF-A0A7L6WIJ6-F1
#
_entry.id   AF-A0A7L6WIJ6-F1
#
_cell.length_a   1.000
_cell.length_b   1.000
_cell.length_c   1.000
_cell.angle_alpha   90.00
_cell.angle_beta   90.00
_cell.angle_gamma   90.00
#
_symmetry.space_group_name_H-M   'P 1'
#
loop_
_entity.id
_entity.type
_entity.pdbx_description
1 polymer ?
#
loop_
_entity_poly.entity_id
_entity_poly.type
_entity_poly.pdbx_seq_one_letter_code
_entity_poly.pdbx_strand_id
1 'polypeptide(L)'
;MTIEQVVSIISAIGLSAIVSTIITFVQNNKKNNLDFVTKERSEWRKKLKEILSELSDDTKKESAIIKLKSEINPYGKNMEFKHTKPYYMKEGHIWDLLDSGENVDFDRLAFYIELLLKFDWERSKSEVRFRPIKAINQVIQCLLFFSSIYCIYIIFVNFPNNSNNILHIINLLSSFVVFVFILLQPLITNAIISNPSEKQREQIWVFIVFYAIPSIYVSWNLIYEFNLERSFYIISILLIFAYEISYLYLFYIYEQPYIIEIKRFLRLKSKKHQLGVKLTNQIRNKEDRLNQYEYDTRSINSLNRRLKKLKRKLTTRNRPDMYMLHPILFCKYRKNRKRIVKEVKKIIKEKN
;
A
#
# COMPACT_ATOMS: atom_id res chain seq x y z
N MET A 1 -20.49 12.16 -15.97
CA MET A 1 -21.76 11.65 -16.50
C MET A 1 -22.68 11.41 -15.32
N THR A 2 -23.69 12.25 -15.13
CA THR A 2 -24.71 12.04 -14.09
C THR A 2 -25.65 10.93 -14.56
N ILE A 3 -26.28 10.21 -13.62
CA ILE A 3 -27.23 9.13 -13.93
C ILE A 3 -28.35 9.66 -14.84
N GLU A 4 -28.73 10.92 -14.67
CA GLU A 4 -29.70 11.63 -15.51
C GLU A 4 -29.31 11.63 -17.00
N GLN A 5 -28.01 11.74 -17.31
CA GLN A 5 -27.52 11.70 -18.69
C GLN A 5 -27.57 10.28 -19.28
N VAL A 6 -27.31 9.24 -18.46
CA VAL A 6 -27.46 7.83 -18.88
C VAL A 6 -28.93 7.52 -19.19
N VAL A 7 -29.82 7.97 -18.31
CA VAL A 7 -31.28 7.77 -18.44
C VAL A 7 -31.80 8.49 -19.68
N SER A 8 -31.34 9.71 -19.97
CA SER A 8 -31.70 10.47 -21.17
C SER A 8 -31.26 9.80 -22.48
N ILE A 9 -30.13 9.10 -22.49
CA ILE A 9 -29.63 8.41 -23.70
C ILE A 9 -30.44 7.13 -23.94
N ILE A 10 -30.74 6.37 -22.88
CA ILE A 10 -31.53 5.14 -22.97
C ILE A 10 -33.01 5.46 -23.26
N SER A 11 -33.52 6.62 -22.81
CA SER A 11 -34.91 7.01 -23.00
C SER A 11 -35.29 7.28 -24.46
N ALA A 12 -34.32 7.55 -25.33
CA ALA A 12 -34.55 7.78 -26.75
C ALA A 12 -35.02 6.52 -27.53
N ILE A 13 -34.97 5.32 -26.93
CA ILE A 13 -35.19 4.03 -27.61
C ILE A 13 -36.58 3.40 -27.29
N GLY A 14 -37.45 4.06 -26.52
CA GLY A 14 -38.83 3.57 -26.29
C GLY A 14 -38.97 2.40 -25.28
N LEU A 15 -37.87 1.95 -24.68
CA LEU A 15 -37.84 1.03 -23.51
C LEU A 15 -37.77 1.79 -22.16
N SER A 16 -37.96 3.11 -22.20
CA SER A 16 -37.59 4.06 -21.14
C SER A 16 -38.30 3.82 -19.81
N ALA A 17 -39.60 3.51 -19.83
CA ALA A 17 -40.39 3.34 -18.61
C ALA A 17 -40.01 2.07 -17.85
N ILE A 18 -39.82 0.95 -18.54
CA ILE A 18 -39.44 -0.33 -17.92
C ILE A 18 -38.01 -0.24 -17.38
N VAL A 19 -37.07 0.28 -18.18
CA VAL A 19 -35.68 0.44 -17.76
C VAL A 19 -35.55 1.45 -16.63
N SER A 20 -36.29 2.57 -16.67
CA SER A 20 -36.32 3.55 -15.57
C SER A 20 -36.92 2.95 -14.30
N THR A 21 -37.98 2.13 -14.40
CA THR A 21 -38.58 1.45 -13.25
C THR A 21 -37.61 0.42 -12.64
N ILE A 22 -36.90 -0.35 -13.46
CA ILE A 22 -35.87 -1.30 -13.01
C ILE A 22 -34.72 -0.55 -12.32
N ILE A 23 -34.23 0.53 -12.93
CA ILE A 23 -33.16 1.37 -12.36
C ILE A 23 -33.61 1.97 -11.03
N THR A 24 -34.82 2.51 -10.96
CA THR A 24 -35.39 3.13 -9.75
C THR A 24 -35.61 2.08 -8.65
N PHE A 25 -36.06 0.87 -8.99
CA PHE A 25 -36.19 -0.24 -8.06
C PHE A 25 -34.83 -0.68 -7.50
N VAL A 26 -33.82 -0.84 -8.36
CA VAL A 26 -32.44 -1.16 -7.93
C VAL A 26 -31.86 -0.05 -7.05
N GLN A 27 -32.12 1.21 -7.36
CA GLN A 27 -31.69 2.36 -6.56
C GLN A 27 -32.38 2.41 -5.20
N ASN A 28 -33.70 2.23 -5.15
CA ASN A 28 -34.47 2.24 -3.92
C ASN A 28 -34.08 1.07 -3.01
N ASN A 29 -33.90 -0.13 -3.55
CA ASN A 29 -33.41 -1.27 -2.77
C ASN A 29 -31.99 -1.04 -2.24
N LYS A 30 -31.10 -0.46 -3.05
CA LYS A 30 -29.75 -0.13 -2.61
C LYS A 30 -29.76 0.92 -1.49
N LYS A 31 -30.62 1.94 -1.60
CA LYS A 31 -30.78 2.99 -0.57
C LYS A 31 -31.34 2.41 0.72
N ASN A 32 -32.43 1.65 0.66
CA ASN A 32 -33.08 1.04 1.83
C ASN A 32 -32.14 0.08 2.56
N ASN A 33 -31.40 -0.76 1.83
CA ASN A 33 -30.41 -1.66 2.43
C ASN A 33 -29.24 -0.88 3.06
N LEU A 34 -28.80 0.21 2.44
CA LEU A 34 -27.75 1.06 2.99
C LEU A 34 -28.20 1.77 4.27
N ASP A 35 -29.43 2.28 4.32
CA ASP A 35 -29.99 2.94 5.49
C ASP A 35 -30.13 1.98 6.67
N PHE A 36 -30.62 0.75 6.42
CA PHE A 36 -30.69 -0.31 7.43
C PHE A 36 -29.30 -0.67 7.99
N VAL A 37 -28.34 -0.98 7.11
CA VAL A 37 -26.97 -1.34 7.50
C VAL A 37 -26.28 -0.18 8.23
N THR A 38 -26.54 1.06 7.83
CA THR A 38 -25.97 2.24 8.50
C THR A 38 -26.51 2.40 9.91
N LYS A 39 -27.81 2.14 10.12
CA LYS A 39 -28.43 2.14 11.44
C LYS A 39 -27.85 1.06 12.34
N GLU A 40 -27.83 -0.19 11.89
CA GLU A 40 -27.25 -1.31 12.68
C GLU A 40 -25.80 -1.04 13.06
N ARG A 41 -24.97 -0.56 12.12
CA ARG A 41 -23.58 -0.20 12.42
C ARG A 41 -23.46 0.94 13.43
N SER A 42 -24.37 1.91 13.38
CA SER A 42 -24.37 3.00 14.37
C SER A 42 -24.68 2.49 15.78
N GLU A 43 -25.59 1.54 15.90
CA GLU A 43 -25.94 0.88 17.17
C GLU A 43 -24.80 -0.01 17.66
N TRP A 44 -24.23 -0.83 16.78
CA TRP A 44 -23.06 -1.65 17.06
C TRP A 44 -21.85 -0.80 17.53
N ARG A 45 -21.54 0.33 16.88
CA ARG A 45 -20.50 1.26 17.34
C ARG A 45 -20.78 1.83 18.73
N LYS A 46 -22.05 2.11 19.06
CA LYS A 46 -22.42 2.60 20.40
C LYS A 46 -22.16 1.52 21.45
N LYS A 47 -22.58 0.29 21.17
CA LYS A 47 -22.33 -0.86 22.05
C LYS A 47 -20.83 -1.12 22.26
N LEU A 48 -20.01 -1.08 21.20
CA LEU A 48 -18.56 -1.23 21.33
C LEU A 48 -17.91 -0.12 22.16
N LYS A 49 -18.40 1.13 22.07
CA LYS A 49 -17.92 2.23 22.90
C LYS A 49 -18.33 2.07 24.37
N GLU A 50 -19.54 1.57 24.62
CA GLU A 50 -20.00 1.22 25.97
C GLU A 50 -19.13 0.11 26.56
N ILE A 51 -18.88 -0.97 25.81
CA ILE A 51 -17.97 -2.05 26.20
C ILE A 51 -16.58 -1.50 26.52
N LEU A 52 -16.03 -0.60 25.69
CA LEU A 52 -14.73 0.02 25.94
C LEU A 52 -14.70 0.80 27.27
N SER A 53 -15.78 1.52 27.57
CA SER A 53 -15.95 2.22 28.86
C SER A 53 -16.04 1.24 30.03
N GLU A 54 -16.75 0.13 29.87
CA GLU A 54 -16.91 -0.90 30.90
C GLU A 54 -15.62 -1.71 31.13
N LEU A 55 -14.81 -1.94 30.09
CA LEU A 55 -13.49 -2.58 30.22
C LEU A 55 -12.50 -1.76 31.06
N SER A 56 -12.72 -0.45 31.16
CA SER A 56 -11.94 0.46 32.01
C SER A 56 -12.36 0.42 33.49
N ASP A 57 -13.52 -0.17 33.80
CA ASP A 57 -14.07 -0.32 35.14
C ASP A 57 -13.81 -1.75 35.63
N ASP A 58 -12.94 -1.89 36.63
CA ASP A 58 -12.52 -3.20 37.17
C ASP A 58 -13.70 -4.08 37.62
N THR A 59 -14.83 -3.49 38.02
CA THR A 59 -16.01 -4.21 38.49
C THR A 59 -16.87 -4.78 37.34
N LYS A 60 -16.69 -4.28 36.11
CA LYS A 60 -17.54 -4.60 34.95
C LYS A 60 -16.83 -5.38 33.85
N LYS A 61 -15.53 -5.63 33.98
CA LYS A 61 -14.71 -6.30 32.98
C LYS A 61 -15.28 -7.63 32.48
N GLU A 62 -15.79 -8.47 33.37
CA GLU A 62 -16.37 -9.77 32.99
C GLU A 62 -17.66 -9.61 32.18
N SER A 63 -18.56 -8.71 32.63
CA SER A 63 -19.78 -8.36 31.88
C SER A 63 -19.45 -7.78 30.50
N ALA A 64 -18.45 -6.90 30.43
CA ALA A 64 -17.98 -6.29 29.20
C ALA A 64 -17.43 -7.34 28.21
N ILE A 65 -16.70 -8.35 28.70
CA ILE A 65 -16.23 -9.48 27.88
C ILE A 65 -17.42 -10.27 27.30
N ILE A 66 -18.44 -10.56 28.11
CA ILE A 66 -19.62 -11.31 27.65
C ILE A 66 -20.35 -10.52 26.56
N LYS A 67 -20.58 -9.21 26.77
CA LYS A 67 -21.16 -8.32 25.77
C LYS A 67 -20.29 -8.25 24.50
N LEU A 68 -18.97 -8.19 24.63
CA LEU A 68 -18.08 -8.16 23.48
C LEU A 68 -18.21 -9.41 22.62
N LYS A 69 -18.28 -10.60 23.23
CA LYS A 69 -18.44 -11.88 22.52
C LYS A 69 -19.68 -11.94 21.64
N SER A 70 -20.75 -11.21 21.97
CA SER A 70 -21.96 -11.11 21.13
C SER A 70 -21.86 -10.09 20.00
N GLU A 71 -20.92 -9.14 20.08
CA GLU A 71 -20.78 -8.06 19.08
C GLU A 71 -19.65 -8.30 18.08
N ILE A 72 -18.72 -9.22 18.37
CA ILE A 72 -17.62 -9.61 17.49
C ILE A 72 -17.99 -10.78 16.57
N ASN A 73 -17.31 -10.90 15.44
CA ASN A 73 -17.52 -11.90 14.41
C ASN A 73 -17.20 -13.33 14.92
N PRO A 74 -18.20 -14.22 15.03
CA PRO A 74 -17.99 -15.57 15.54
C PRO A 74 -17.13 -16.44 14.62
N TYR A 75 -17.00 -16.11 13.32
CA TYR A 75 -16.16 -16.87 12.38
C TYR A 75 -14.66 -16.78 12.67
N GLY A 76 -14.23 -15.90 13.58
CA GLY A 76 -12.85 -15.81 14.05
C GLY A 76 -12.49 -16.80 15.14
N LYS A 77 -13.48 -17.41 15.79
CA LYS A 77 -13.24 -18.29 16.93
C LYS A 77 -12.54 -19.56 16.48
N ASN A 78 -11.51 -19.98 17.23
CA ASN A 78 -10.75 -21.22 16.99
C ASN A 78 -10.18 -21.38 15.56
N MET A 79 -9.74 -20.28 14.93
CA MET A 79 -9.11 -20.35 13.61
C MET A 79 -7.75 -21.05 13.66
N GLU A 80 -7.58 -22.11 12.87
CA GLU A 80 -6.31 -22.84 12.71
C GLU A 80 -5.22 -21.97 12.06
N PHE A 81 -5.56 -21.29 10.96
CA PHE A 81 -4.60 -20.48 10.20
C PHE A 81 -4.46 -19.06 10.76
N LYS A 82 -3.53 -18.89 11.69
CA LYS A 82 -3.23 -17.60 12.33
C LYS A 82 -2.37 -16.68 11.46
N HIS A 83 -2.39 -15.38 11.79
CA HIS A 83 -1.57 -14.33 11.15
C HIS A 83 -1.83 -14.06 9.66
N THR A 84 -2.88 -14.63 9.09
CA THR A 84 -3.33 -14.36 7.72
C THR A 84 -4.30 -13.17 7.68
N LYS A 85 -4.53 -12.58 6.49
CA LYS A 85 -5.56 -11.53 6.34
C LYS A 85 -6.94 -12.00 6.83
N PRO A 86 -7.44 -13.20 6.45
CA PRO A 86 -8.70 -13.74 6.98
C PRO A 86 -8.75 -13.81 8.51
N TYR A 87 -7.66 -14.20 9.17
CA TYR A 87 -7.59 -14.26 10.63
C TYR A 87 -7.85 -12.90 11.29
N TYR A 88 -7.24 -11.82 10.77
CA TYR A 88 -7.48 -10.49 11.33
C TYR A 88 -8.87 -9.94 10.96
N MET A 89 -9.33 -10.16 9.74
CA MET A 89 -10.63 -9.70 9.24
C MET A 89 -11.82 -10.39 9.90
N LYS A 90 -11.63 -11.62 10.40
CA LYS A 90 -12.63 -12.35 11.17
C LYS A 90 -12.48 -12.16 12.67
N GLU A 91 -11.62 -11.23 13.11
CA GLU A 91 -11.40 -10.93 14.53
C GLU A 91 -10.84 -12.11 15.34
N GLY A 92 -10.15 -13.06 14.69
CA GLY A 92 -9.54 -14.21 15.36
C GLY A 92 -8.48 -13.83 16.40
N HIS A 93 -7.82 -12.69 16.22
CA HIS A 93 -6.89 -12.11 17.19
C HIS A 93 -7.57 -11.57 18.46
N ILE A 94 -8.85 -11.19 18.38
CA ILE A 94 -9.67 -10.82 19.54
C ILE A 94 -10.14 -12.09 20.25
N TRP A 95 -10.62 -13.08 19.49
CA TRP A 95 -11.00 -14.39 20.06
C TRP A 95 -9.85 -15.08 20.79
N ASP A 96 -8.66 -15.13 20.19
CA ASP A 96 -7.46 -15.68 20.83
C ASP A 96 -7.13 -14.99 22.16
N LEU A 97 -7.42 -13.69 22.28
CA LEU A 97 -7.21 -12.93 23.50
C LEU A 97 -8.30 -13.21 24.55
N LEU A 98 -9.56 -13.33 24.11
CA LEU A 98 -10.70 -13.62 24.98
C LEU A 98 -10.73 -15.06 25.48
N ASP A 99 -10.21 -16.01 24.70
CA ASP A 99 -10.15 -17.42 25.05
C ASP A 99 -8.84 -17.78 25.81
N SER A 100 -8.00 -16.78 26.12
CA SER A 100 -6.76 -16.95 26.90
C SER A 100 -6.98 -17.22 28.40
N GLY A 101 -8.24 -17.23 28.87
CA GLY A 101 -8.60 -17.53 30.26
C GLY A 101 -8.36 -16.35 31.20
N GLU A 102 -7.76 -16.60 32.37
CA GLU A 102 -7.60 -15.61 33.46
C GLU A 102 -6.61 -14.48 33.16
N ASN A 103 -5.81 -14.58 32.09
CA ASN A 103 -4.76 -13.61 31.74
C ASN A 103 -5.14 -12.71 30.55
N VAL A 104 -6.40 -12.25 30.49
CA VAL A 104 -6.82 -11.30 29.45
C VAL A 104 -6.07 -9.98 29.61
N ASP A 105 -5.27 -9.62 28.61
CA ASP A 105 -4.62 -8.32 28.51
C ASP A 105 -5.67 -7.27 28.08
N PHE A 106 -6.31 -6.65 29.07
CA PHE A 106 -7.40 -5.68 28.88
C PHE A 106 -6.96 -4.45 28.06
N ASP A 107 -5.73 -3.98 28.22
CA ASP A 107 -5.18 -2.85 27.45
C ASP A 107 -5.09 -3.22 25.97
N ARG A 108 -4.62 -4.44 25.68
CA ARG A 108 -4.58 -4.95 24.31
C ARG A 108 -5.98 -5.16 23.73
N LEU A 109 -6.92 -5.65 24.54
CA LEU A 109 -8.30 -5.84 24.12
C LEU A 109 -8.95 -4.50 23.75
N ALA A 110 -8.79 -3.49 24.61
CA ALA A 110 -9.25 -2.14 24.37
C ALA A 110 -8.68 -1.56 23.07
N PHE A 111 -7.36 -1.70 22.85
CA PHE A 111 -6.71 -1.26 21.61
C PHE A 111 -7.28 -1.93 20.36
N TYR A 112 -7.59 -3.24 20.40
CA TYR A 112 -8.21 -3.92 19.27
C TYR A 112 -9.63 -3.43 18.99
N ILE A 113 -10.43 -3.17 20.02
CA ILE A 113 -11.78 -2.61 19.86
C ILE A 113 -11.70 -1.19 19.25
N GLU A 114 -10.77 -0.36 19.69
CA GLU A 114 -10.53 0.97 19.11
C GLU A 114 -10.15 0.89 17.63
N LEU A 115 -9.25 -0.04 17.27
CA LEU A 115 -8.89 -0.28 15.88
C LEU A 115 -10.08 -0.77 15.06
N LEU A 116 -10.93 -1.63 15.62
CA LEU A 116 -12.13 -2.14 14.96
C LEU A 116 -13.14 -1.02 14.68
N LEU A 117 -13.36 -0.13 15.65
CA LEU A 117 -14.17 1.09 15.50
C LEU A 117 -13.61 2.02 14.42
N LYS A 118 -12.29 2.23 14.41
CA LYS A 118 -11.62 3.06 13.39
C LYS A 118 -11.71 2.42 12.00
N PHE A 119 -11.53 1.12 11.90
CA PHE A 119 -11.65 0.34 10.67
C PHE A 119 -13.05 0.46 10.07
N ASP A 120 -14.09 0.25 10.88
CA ASP A 120 -15.48 0.34 10.43
C ASP A 120 -15.86 1.78 10.00
N TRP A 121 -15.30 2.80 10.63
CA TRP A 121 -15.44 4.19 10.18
C TRP A 121 -14.83 4.44 8.79
N GLU A 122 -13.58 4.02 8.57
CA GLU A 122 -12.91 4.17 7.27
C GLU A 122 -13.63 3.34 6.19
N ARG A 123 -14.14 2.16 6.55
CA ARG A 123 -15.02 1.35 5.70
C ARG A 123 -16.26 2.12 5.29
N SER A 124 -17.03 2.67 6.23
CA SER A 124 -18.25 3.44 5.92
C SER A 124 -17.97 4.64 5.02
N LYS A 125 -16.91 5.41 5.27
CA LYS A 125 -16.48 6.48 4.35
C LYS A 125 -16.25 5.97 2.93
N SER A 126 -15.64 4.81 2.82
CA SER A 126 -15.26 4.23 1.54
C SER A 126 -16.42 3.57 0.78
N GLU A 127 -17.51 3.20 1.47
CA GLU A 127 -18.74 2.66 0.87
C GLU A 127 -19.63 3.78 0.32
N VAL A 128 -19.68 4.93 1.01
CA VAL A 128 -20.40 6.13 0.54
C VAL A 128 -19.67 6.78 -0.63
N ARG A 129 -18.34 6.68 -0.68
CA ARG A 129 -17.56 7.11 -1.85
C ARG A 129 -17.88 6.21 -3.04
N PHE A 130 -18.33 6.81 -4.14
CA PHE A 130 -18.49 6.10 -5.40
C PHE A 130 -17.13 5.48 -5.82
N ARG A 131 -17.12 4.16 -6.01
CA ARG A 131 -15.92 3.40 -6.43
C ARG A 131 -16.07 2.97 -7.90
N PRO A 132 -15.85 3.89 -8.86
CA PRO A 132 -15.95 3.55 -10.28
C PRO A 132 -14.90 2.51 -10.69
N ILE A 133 -13.78 2.41 -9.95
CA ILE A 133 -12.64 1.56 -10.29
C ILE A 133 -13.03 0.09 -10.54
N LYS A 134 -13.97 -0.48 -9.75
CA LYS A 134 -14.38 -1.88 -9.90
C LYS A 134 -15.19 -2.07 -11.20
N ALA A 135 -16.10 -1.15 -11.48
CA ALA A 135 -16.90 -1.18 -12.70
C ALA A 135 -16.03 -0.91 -13.94
N ILE A 136 -15.12 0.06 -13.88
CA ILE A 136 -14.13 0.35 -14.93
C ILE A 136 -13.27 -0.89 -15.19
N ASN A 137 -12.77 -1.56 -14.14
CA ASN A 137 -11.97 -2.77 -14.30
C ASN A 137 -12.76 -3.90 -14.98
N GLN A 138 -14.04 -4.07 -14.63
CA GLN A 138 -14.91 -5.06 -15.30
C GLN A 138 -15.11 -4.73 -16.78
N VAL A 139 -15.35 -3.45 -17.11
CA VAL A 139 -15.49 -3.01 -18.51
C VAL A 139 -14.20 -3.24 -19.29
N ILE A 140 -13.04 -2.87 -18.74
CA ILE A 140 -11.72 -3.10 -19.37
C ILE A 140 -11.48 -4.59 -19.60
N GLN A 141 -11.80 -5.44 -18.62
CA GLN A 141 -11.67 -6.90 -18.75
C GLN A 141 -12.57 -7.46 -19.86
N CYS A 142 -13.83 -7.01 -19.94
CA CYS A 142 -14.73 -7.40 -21.03
C CYS A 142 -14.19 -6.97 -22.40
N LEU A 143 -13.69 -5.72 -22.52
CA LEU A 143 -13.12 -5.21 -23.76
C LEU A 143 -11.88 -6.02 -24.18
N LEU A 144 -10.97 -6.31 -23.24
CA LEU A 144 -9.79 -7.14 -23.49
C LEU A 144 -10.17 -8.56 -23.92
N PHE A 145 -11.20 -9.14 -23.29
CA PHE A 145 -11.70 -10.46 -23.65
C PHE A 145 -12.17 -10.51 -25.11
N PHE A 146 -13.09 -9.65 -25.52
CA PHE A 146 -13.56 -9.62 -26.91
C PHE A 146 -12.45 -9.25 -27.90
N SER A 147 -11.57 -8.32 -27.54
CA SER A 147 -10.42 -7.94 -28.36
C SER A 147 -9.46 -9.11 -28.59
N SER A 148 -9.22 -9.94 -27.57
CA SER A 148 -8.34 -11.10 -27.67
C SER A 148 -8.92 -12.20 -28.57
N ILE A 149 -10.25 -12.42 -28.52
CA ILE A 149 -10.95 -13.33 -29.44
C ILE A 149 -10.82 -12.83 -30.87
N TYR A 150 -11.02 -11.53 -31.09
CA TYR A 150 -10.88 -10.92 -32.41
C TYR A 150 -9.46 -11.06 -32.96
N CYS A 151 -8.42 -10.85 -32.15
CA CYS A 151 -7.03 -11.05 -32.56
C CYS A 151 -6.78 -12.51 -33.01
N ILE A 152 -7.27 -13.50 -32.25
CA ILE A 152 -7.15 -14.92 -32.63
C ILE A 152 -7.84 -15.18 -33.97
N TYR A 153 -9.06 -14.66 -34.14
CA TYR A 153 -9.83 -14.81 -35.38
C TYR A 153 -9.08 -14.24 -36.59
N ILE A 154 -8.58 -13.01 -36.50
CA ILE A 154 -7.83 -12.35 -37.57
C ILE A 154 -6.56 -13.12 -37.93
N ILE A 155 -5.77 -13.52 -36.93
CA ILE A 155 -4.55 -14.30 -37.16
C ILE A 155 -4.85 -15.64 -37.84
N PHE A 156 -5.98 -16.27 -37.48
CA PHE A 156 -6.43 -17.52 -38.08
C PHE A 156 -6.91 -17.35 -39.53
N VAL A 157 -7.68 -16.30 -39.84
CA VAL A 157 -8.17 -16.02 -41.20
C VAL A 157 -7.03 -15.63 -42.13
N ASN A 158 -6.07 -14.85 -41.64
CA ASN A 158 -4.89 -14.43 -42.39
C ASN A 158 -3.81 -15.53 -42.47
N PHE A 159 -4.12 -16.77 -42.05
CA PHE A 159 -3.17 -17.87 -42.07
C PHE A 159 -2.85 -18.26 -43.54
N PRO A 160 -1.60 -18.13 -44.00
CA PRO A 160 -1.28 -18.40 -45.40
C PRO A 160 -1.44 -19.89 -45.73
N ASN A 161 -2.23 -20.20 -46.76
CA ASN A 161 -2.51 -21.57 -47.21
C ASN A 161 -1.27 -22.40 -47.59
N ASN A 162 -0.11 -21.76 -47.81
CA ASN A 162 1.07 -22.43 -48.38
C ASN A 162 2.41 -22.04 -47.72
N SER A 163 2.43 -21.73 -46.42
CA SER A 163 3.72 -21.49 -45.76
C SER A 163 3.78 -22.06 -44.36
N ASN A 164 4.80 -22.89 -44.11
CA ASN A 164 5.35 -23.18 -42.79
C ASN A 164 6.01 -21.92 -42.20
N ASN A 165 5.27 -20.81 -42.12
CA ASN A 165 5.77 -19.60 -41.50
C ASN A 165 5.67 -19.77 -39.99
N ILE A 166 6.76 -20.28 -39.42
CA ILE A 166 6.94 -20.53 -37.99
C ILE A 166 6.53 -19.30 -37.16
N LEU A 167 6.76 -18.07 -37.68
CA LEU A 167 6.38 -16.83 -37.00
C LEU A 167 4.85 -16.70 -36.81
N HIS A 168 4.04 -17.06 -37.81
CA HIS A 168 2.58 -17.04 -37.68
C HIS A 168 2.09 -18.08 -36.69
N ILE A 169 2.68 -19.28 -36.69
CA ILE A 169 2.35 -20.34 -35.72
C ILE A 169 2.68 -19.87 -34.29
N ILE A 170 3.85 -19.27 -34.09
CA ILE A 170 4.24 -18.69 -32.79
C ILE A 170 3.26 -17.58 -32.38
N ASN A 171 2.85 -16.70 -33.30
CA ASN A 171 1.90 -15.63 -32.99
C ASN A 171 0.51 -16.17 -32.63
N LEU A 172 0.04 -17.21 -33.33
CA LEU A 172 -1.22 -17.87 -33.01
C LEU A 172 -1.17 -18.53 -31.61
N LEU A 173 -0.12 -19.28 -31.32
CA LEU A 173 0.10 -19.89 -29.99
C LEU A 173 0.19 -18.84 -28.89
N SER A 174 0.92 -17.74 -29.13
CA SER A 174 1.04 -16.63 -28.18
C SER A 174 -0.31 -15.97 -27.90
N SER A 175 -1.16 -15.84 -28.92
CA SER A 175 -2.51 -15.30 -28.79
C SER A 175 -3.41 -16.17 -27.92
N PHE A 176 -3.32 -17.51 -28.07
CA PHE A 176 -4.02 -18.45 -27.19
C PHE A 176 -3.53 -18.37 -25.75
N VAL A 177 -2.21 -18.28 -25.52
CA VAL A 177 -1.65 -18.12 -24.16
C VAL A 177 -2.15 -16.83 -23.51
N VAL A 178 -2.14 -15.72 -24.26
CA VAL A 178 -2.65 -14.43 -23.79
C VAL A 178 -4.14 -14.49 -23.47
N PHE A 179 -4.94 -15.15 -24.30
CA PHE A 179 -6.36 -15.37 -24.04
C PHE A 179 -6.60 -16.15 -22.73
N VAL A 180 -5.82 -17.22 -22.49
CA VAL A 180 -5.88 -17.97 -21.23
C VAL A 180 -5.51 -17.09 -20.04
N PHE A 181 -4.49 -16.24 -20.14
CA PHE A 181 -4.13 -15.31 -19.07
C PHE A 181 -5.27 -14.33 -18.77
N ILE A 182 -5.94 -13.79 -19.79
CA ILE A 182 -7.10 -12.90 -19.63
C ILE A 182 -8.25 -13.64 -18.92
N LEU A 183 -8.53 -14.90 -19.29
CA LEU A 183 -9.53 -15.73 -18.62
C LEU A 183 -9.21 -15.99 -17.14
N LEU A 184 -7.94 -16.12 -16.79
CA LEU A 184 -7.50 -16.35 -15.41
C LEU A 184 -7.49 -15.08 -14.55
N GLN A 185 -7.54 -13.88 -15.15
CA GLN A 185 -7.48 -12.61 -14.41
C GLN A 185 -8.51 -12.51 -13.27
N PRO A 186 -9.80 -12.86 -13.42
CA PRO A 186 -10.79 -12.74 -12.34
C PRO A 186 -10.45 -13.64 -11.14
N LEU A 187 -10.05 -14.89 -11.40
CA LEU A 187 -9.66 -15.85 -10.36
C LEU A 187 -8.45 -15.35 -9.57
N ILE A 188 -7.44 -14.88 -10.30
CA ILE A 188 -6.20 -14.34 -9.73
C ILE A 188 -6.49 -13.07 -8.93
N THR A 189 -7.29 -12.14 -9.48
CA THR A 189 -7.71 -10.93 -8.77
C THR A 189 -8.36 -11.27 -7.44
N ASN A 190 -9.30 -12.23 -7.44
CA ASN A 190 -10.02 -12.63 -6.23
C ASN A 190 -9.09 -13.31 -5.20
N ALA A 191 -8.17 -14.16 -5.66
CA ALA A 191 -7.19 -14.81 -4.79
C ALA A 191 -6.25 -13.81 -4.12
N ILE A 192 -5.81 -12.77 -4.83
CA ILE A 192 -4.93 -11.76 -4.24
C ILE A 192 -5.70 -10.80 -3.35
N ILE A 193 -6.95 -10.44 -3.67
CA ILE A 193 -7.77 -9.63 -2.76
C ILE A 193 -7.98 -10.35 -1.43
N SER A 194 -8.23 -11.67 -1.45
CA SER A 194 -8.51 -12.44 -0.25
C SER A 194 -7.27 -12.65 0.61
N ASN A 195 -6.12 -12.89 -0.01
CA ASN A 195 -4.84 -13.06 0.69
C ASN A 195 -3.67 -12.44 -0.09
N PRO A 196 -3.50 -11.11 -0.01
CA PRO A 196 -2.46 -10.43 -0.77
C PRO A 196 -1.09 -10.74 -0.19
N SER A 197 -0.09 -10.90 -1.08
CA SER A 197 1.31 -11.01 -0.66
C SER A 197 1.75 -9.75 0.08
N GLU A 198 2.52 -9.91 1.15
CA GLU A 198 3.14 -8.78 1.86
C GLU A 198 4.27 -8.13 1.05
N LYS A 199 4.84 -8.83 0.07
CA LYS A 199 5.96 -8.32 -0.73
C LYS A 199 5.42 -7.60 -1.96
N GLN A 200 5.63 -6.28 -2.02
CA GLN A 200 5.28 -5.46 -3.18
C GLN A 200 5.85 -6.00 -4.50
N ARG A 201 7.06 -6.58 -4.47
CA ARG A 201 7.68 -7.21 -5.65
C ARG A 201 6.84 -8.35 -6.23
N GLU A 202 6.23 -9.18 -5.39
CA GLU A 202 5.39 -10.31 -5.84
C GLU A 202 4.10 -9.77 -6.47
N GLN A 203 3.50 -8.73 -5.89
CA GLN A 203 2.31 -8.07 -6.44
C GLN A 203 2.59 -7.47 -7.84
N ILE A 204 3.74 -6.81 -8.01
CA ILE A 204 4.16 -6.26 -9.30
C ILE A 204 4.37 -7.36 -10.35
N TRP A 205 4.99 -8.48 -9.99
CA TRP A 205 5.16 -9.60 -10.92
C TRP A 205 3.83 -10.18 -11.38
N VAL A 206 2.88 -10.34 -10.47
CA VAL A 206 1.54 -10.83 -10.81
C VAL A 206 0.82 -9.84 -11.73
N PHE A 207 0.95 -8.53 -11.49
CA PHE A 207 0.45 -7.50 -12.40
C PHE A 207 1.08 -7.62 -13.79
N ILE A 208 2.41 -7.72 -13.87
CA ILE A 208 3.14 -7.80 -15.15
C ILE A 208 2.66 -9.01 -15.97
N VAL A 209 2.63 -10.20 -15.36
CA VAL A 209 2.33 -11.45 -16.05
C VAL A 209 0.88 -11.52 -16.52
N PHE A 210 -0.08 -11.17 -15.65
CA PHE A 210 -1.50 -11.41 -15.94
C PHE A 210 -2.22 -10.20 -16.53
N TYR A 211 -1.69 -8.98 -16.39
CA TYR A 211 -2.38 -7.77 -16.83
C TYR A 211 -1.57 -6.98 -17.86
N ALA A 212 -0.31 -6.65 -17.56
CA ALA A 212 0.49 -5.82 -18.46
C ALA A 212 0.81 -6.54 -19.78
N ILE A 213 1.41 -7.73 -19.72
CA ILE A 213 1.79 -8.49 -20.92
C ILE A 213 0.57 -8.77 -21.82
N PRO A 214 -0.56 -9.31 -21.32
CA PRO A 214 -1.76 -9.50 -22.12
C PRO A 214 -2.30 -8.21 -22.77
N SER A 215 -2.33 -7.11 -22.01
CA SER A 215 -2.85 -5.83 -22.51
C SER A 215 -1.95 -5.23 -23.61
N ILE A 216 -0.62 -5.30 -23.44
CA ILE A 216 0.35 -4.86 -24.44
C ILE A 216 0.19 -5.68 -25.71
N TYR A 217 0.14 -7.01 -25.57
CA TYR A 217 0.05 -7.92 -26.70
C TYR A 217 -1.21 -7.70 -27.53
N VAL A 218 -2.38 -7.59 -26.89
CA VAL A 218 -3.65 -7.31 -27.57
C VAL A 218 -3.61 -5.93 -28.23
N SER A 219 -3.14 -4.91 -27.51
CA SER A 219 -3.05 -3.55 -28.07
C SER A 219 -2.14 -3.49 -29.29
N TRP A 220 -1.00 -4.18 -29.26
CA TRP A 220 -0.07 -4.21 -30.38
C TRP A 220 -0.63 -4.88 -31.62
N ASN A 221 -1.29 -6.04 -31.47
CA ASN A 221 -1.94 -6.71 -32.60
C ASN A 221 -3.06 -5.85 -33.21
N LEU A 222 -3.86 -5.18 -32.39
CA LEU A 222 -4.92 -4.28 -32.90
C LEU A 222 -4.35 -3.05 -33.61
N ILE A 223 -3.31 -2.41 -33.05
CA ILE A 223 -2.65 -1.24 -33.69
C ILE A 223 -2.06 -1.65 -35.03
N TYR A 224 -1.44 -2.83 -35.11
CA TYR A 224 -0.89 -3.37 -36.35
C TYR A 224 -1.99 -3.64 -37.38
N GLU A 225 -3.05 -4.38 -37.00
CA GLU A 225 -4.12 -4.76 -37.92
C GLU A 225 -4.90 -3.54 -38.46
N PHE A 226 -5.16 -2.54 -37.61
CA PHE A 226 -5.85 -1.32 -38.02
C PHE A 226 -4.92 -0.26 -38.64
N ASN A 227 -3.62 -0.57 -38.82
CA ASN A 227 -2.61 0.37 -39.33
C ASN A 227 -2.62 1.73 -38.61
N LEU A 228 -2.79 1.73 -37.29
CA LEU A 228 -2.82 2.95 -36.49
C LEU A 228 -1.42 3.56 -36.35
N GLU A 229 -1.36 4.86 -36.11
CA GLU A 229 -0.09 5.59 -35.94
C GLU A 229 0.75 5.04 -34.78
N ARG A 230 2.07 5.21 -34.87
CA ARG A 230 3.00 4.78 -33.81
C ARG A 230 2.75 5.46 -32.46
N SER A 231 2.11 6.63 -32.46
CA SER A 231 1.69 7.35 -31.25
C SER A 231 0.78 6.50 -30.36
N PHE A 232 -0.07 5.64 -30.94
CA PHE A 232 -0.96 4.74 -30.20
C PHE A 232 -0.21 3.67 -29.40
N TYR A 233 1.01 3.28 -29.81
CA TYR A 233 1.86 2.38 -29.03
C TYR A 233 2.33 3.02 -27.71
N ILE A 234 2.60 4.32 -27.72
CA ILE A 234 3.02 5.06 -26.53
C ILE A 234 1.81 5.28 -25.61
N ILE A 235 0.65 5.63 -26.19
CA ILE A 235 -0.59 5.82 -25.46
C ILE A 235 -1.02 4.52 -24.76
N SER A 236 -0.92 3.36 -25.41
CA SER A 236 -1.28 2.08 -24.79
C SER A 236 -0.41 1.77 -23.57
N ILE A 237 0.91 2.01 -23.66
CA ILE A 237 1.83 1.85 -22.52
C ILE A 237 1.45 2.77 -21.36
N LEU A 238 1.12 4.04 -21.63
CA LEU A 238 0.69 4.99 -20.60
C LEU A 238 -0.62 4.56 -19.92
N LEU A 239 -1.59 4.06 -20.69
CA LEU A 239 -2.85 3.53 -20.16
C LEU A 239 -2.62 2.30 -19.28
N ILE A 240 -1.63 1.46 -19.59
CA ILE A 240 -1.25 0.31 -18.76
C ILE A 240 -0.63 0.75 -17.44
N PHE A 241 0.22 1.78 -17.43
CA PHE A 241 0.73 2.36 -16.16
C PHE A 241 -0.39 2.97 -15.32
N ALA A 242 -1.36 3.65 -15.94
CA ALA A 242 -2.54 4.15 -15.23
C ALA A 242 -3.37 2.98 -14.66
N TYR A 243 -3.47 1.87 -15.40
CA TYR A 243 -4.12 0.65 -14.95
C TYR A 243 -3.35 -0.08 -13.85
N GLU A 244 -2.01 -0.02 -13.83
CA GLU A 244 -1.18 -0.52 -12.73
C GLU A 244 -1.48 0.23 -11.43
N ILE A 245 -1.52 1.56 -11.48
CA ILE A 245 -1.81 2.39 -10.32
C ILE A 245 -3.21 2.07 -9.77
N SER A 246 -4.20 1.90 -10.66
CA SER A 246 -5.55 1.54 -10.25
C SER A 246 -5.65 0.09 -9.72
N TYR A 247 -4.89 -0.84 -10.29
CA TYR A 247 -4.76 -2.21 -9.82
C TYR A 247 -4.10 -2.29 -8.44
N LEU A 248 -3.00 -1.57 -8.21
CA LEU A 248 -2.33 -1.52 -6.91
C LEU A 248 -3.19 -0.84 -5.84
N TYR A 249 -4.00 0.16 -6.24
CA TYR A 249 -4.98 0.78 -5.34
C TYR A 249 -6.03 -0.23 -4.84
N LEU A 250 -6.31 -1.30 -5.58
CA LEU A 250 -7.19 -2.39 -5.14
C LEU A 250 -6.69 -3.07 -3.86
N PHE A 251 -5.37 -3.07 -3.62
CA PHE A 251 -4.80 -3.62 -2.39
C PHE A 251 -4.88 -2.65 -1.23
N TYR A 252 -4.87 -1.34 -1.48
CA TYR A 252 -4.95 -0.31 -0.44
C TYR A 252 -6.40 -0.02 -0.01
N ILE A 253 -7.18 -1.08 0.19
CA ILE A 253 -8.48 -1.02 0.84
C ILE A 253 -8.24 -0.75 2.34
N TYR A 254 -9.22 -0.12 3.00
CA TYR A 254 -9.24 0.17 4.44
C TYR A 254 -8.91 -1.04 5.36
N GLU A 255 -8.99 -2.26 4.83
CA GLU A 255 -8.56 -3.52 5.45
C GLU A 255 -7.05 -3.62 5.71
N GLN A 256 -6.20 -3.10 4.81
CA GLN A 256 -4.75 -3.21 4.96
C GLN A 256 -4.19 -2.39 6.12
N PRO A 257 -4.52 -1.08 6.27
CA PRO A 257 -4.07 -0.30 7.41
C PRO A 257 -4.43 -0.92 8.75
N TYR A 258 -5.65 -1.46 8.88
CA TYR A 258 -6.10 -2.15 10.09
C TYR A 258 -5.22 -3.37 10.42
N ILE A 259 -4.98 -4.26 9.45
CA ILE A 259 -4.13 -5.44 9.63
C ILE A 259 -2.69 -5.05 9.98
N ILE A 260 -2.16 -4.03 9.30
CA ILE A 260 -0.79 -3.53 9.52
C ILE A 260 -0.64 -3.01 10.95
N GLU A 261 -1.59 -2.24 11.47
CA GLU A 261 -1.53 -1.72 12.83
C GLU A 261 -1.65 -2.83 13.90
N ILE A 262 -2.50 -3.85 13.68
CA ILE A 262 -2.54 -5.03 14.57
C ILE A 262 -1.19 -5.75 14.57
N LYS A 263 -0.64 -6.05 13.38
CA LYS A 263 0.68 -6.70 13.25
C LYS A 263 1.79 -5.89 13.88
N ARG A 264 1.76 -4.56 13.73
CA ARG A 264 2.73 -3.63 14.34
C ARG A 264 2.64 -3.64 15.86
N PHE A 265 1.44 -3.73 16.43
CA PHE A 265 1.23 -3.84 17.86
C PHE A 265 1.73 -5.18 18.41
N LEU A 266 1.43 -6.28 17.71
CA LEU A 266 1.88 -7.64 18.07
C LEU A 266 3.41 -7.83 17.97
N ARG A 267 4.10 -7.01 17.17
CA ARG A 267 5.53 -7.16 16.95
C ARG A 267 6.33 -6.81 18.21
N LEU A 268 6.94 -7.83 18.83
CA LEU A 268 7.92 -7.67 19.91
C LEU A 268 9.06 -6.74 19.47
N LYS A 269 9.11 -5.53 20.05
CA LYS A 269 10.15 -4.54 19.75
C LYS A 269 11.38 -4.82 20.59
N SER A 270 12.49 -5.20 19.96
CA SER A 270 13.75 -5.36 20.67
C SER A 270 14.19 -4.05 21.31
N LYS A 271 14.90 -4.12 22.46
CA LYS A 271 15.47 -2.94 23.13
C LYS A 271 16.32 -2.09 22.16
N LYS A 272 17.06 -2.74 21.26
CA LYS A 272 17.86 -2.09 20.22
C LYS A 272 17.00 -1.33 19.21
N HIS A 273 15.86 -1.89 18.79
CA HIS A 273 14.91 -1.21 17.91
C HIS A 273 14.29 0.01 18.59
N GLN A 274 13.85 -0.12 19.85
CA GLN A 274 13.29 1.01 20.62
C GLN A 274 14.30 2.15 20.79
N LEU A 275 15.56 1.82 21.11
CA LEU A 275 16.65 2.79 21.19
C LEU A 275 16.89 3.47 19.83
N GLY A 276 16.89 2.70 18.74
CA GLY A 276 16.99 3.22 17.38
C GLY A 276 15.89 4.23 17.06
N VAL A 277 14.63 3.90 17.32
CA VAL A 277 13.48 4.81 17.11
C VAL A 277 13.63 6.10 17.94
N LYS A 278 14.03 5.97 19.22
CA LYS A 278 14.25 7.13 20.09
C LYS A 278 15.35 8.05 19.54
N LEU A 279 16.47 7.49 19.08
CA LEU A 279 17.56 8.24 18.45
C LEU A 279 17.10 8.90 17.15
N THR A 280 16.39 8.19 16.27
CA THR A 280 15.87 8.74 15.02
C THR A 280 14.91 9.91 15.27
N ASN A 281 14.01 9.79 16.24
CA ASN A 281 13.09 10.87 16.59
C ASN A 281 13.84 12.08 17.18
N GLN A 282 14.90 11.85 17.96
CA GLN A 282 15.76 12.93 18.44
C GLN A 282 16.53 13.62 17.31
N ILE A 283 17.02 12.85 16.32
CA ILE A 283 17.66 13.40 15.12
C ILE A 283 16.66 14.23 14.34
N ARG A 284 15.48 13.69 14.03
CA ARG A 284 14.43 14.40 13.30
C ARG A 284 14.01 15.69 14.00
N ASN A 285 13.78 15.66 15.31
CA ASN A 285 13.47 16.88 16.08
C ASN A 285 14.62 17.91 16.01
N LYS A 286 15.87 17.46 16.03
CA LYS A 286 17.01 18.36 15.83
C LYS A 286 17.09 18.89 14.40
N GLU A 287 16.81 18.08 13.39
CA GLU A 287 16.76 18.48 11.98
C GLU A 287 15.62 19.47 11.73
N ASP A 288 14.43 19.22 12.27
CA ASP A 288 13.28 20.12 12.19
C ASP A 288 13.60 21.46 12.86
N ARG A 289 14.20 21.43 14.07
CA ARG A 289 14.67 22.65 14.73
C ARG A 289 15.74 23.37 13.90
N LEU A 290 16.66 22.64 13.28
CA LEU A 290 17.68 23.21 12.40
C LEU A 290 16.99 23.90 11.21
N ASN A 291 16.10 23.20 10.53
CA ASN A 291 15.34 23.70 9.38
C ASN A 291 14.42 24.88 9.71
N GLN A 292 13.99 25.03 10.97
CA GLN A 292 13.22 26.18 11.44
C GLN A 292 14.07 27.44 11.65
N TYR A 293 15.40 27.32 11.80
CA TYR A 293 16.27 28.50 11.84
C TYR A 293 16.64 28.92 10.41
N GLU A 294 16.20 30.10 9.99
CA GLU A 294 16.75 30.77 8.82
C GLU A 294 18.20 31.21 9.11
N TYR A 295 19.18 30.39 8.72
CA TYR A 295 20.58 30.77 8.83
C TYR A 295 21.10 31.45 7.56
N ASP A 296 21.84 32.54 7.75
CA ASP A 296 22.67 33.13 6.71
C ASP A 296 23.81 32.17 6.34
N THR A 297 23.60 31.43 5.25
CA THR A 297 24.55 30.45 4.70
C THR A 297 25.93 31.04 4.42
N ARG A 298 26.06 32.38 4.24
CA ARG A 298 27.37 33.04 4.07
C ARG A 298 28.19 33.02 5.36
N SER A 299 27.57 33.31 6.51
CA SER A 299 28.23 33.33 7.82
C SER A 299 28.82 31.96 8.18
N ILE A 300 28.02 30.90 8.05
CA ILE A 300 28.44 29.53 8.36
C ILE A 300 29.57 29.06 7.45
N ASN A 301 29.49 29.37 6.15
CA ASN A 301 30.54 29.03 5.20
C ASN A 301 31.86 29.78 5.47
N SER A 302 31.77 31.04 5.92
CA SER A 302 32.93 31.84 6.37
C SER A 302 33.60 31.20 7.59
N LEU A 303 32.82 30.83 8.61
CA LEU A 303 33.32 30.18 9.82
C LEU A 303 33.98 28.82 9.52
N ASN A 304 33.38 28.00 8.67
CA ASN A 304 33.94 26.72 8.25
C ASN A 304 35.26 26.87 7.47
N ARG A 305 35.36 27.87 6.59
CA ARG A 305 36.63 28.20 5.90
C ARG A 305 37.71 28.62 6.90
N ARG A 306 37.35 29.44 7.90
CA ARG A 306 38.27 29.91 8.95
C ARG A 306 38.78 28.74 9.82
N LEU A 307 37.89 27.82 10.18
CA LEU A 307 38.21 26.61 10.94
C LEU A 307 39.13 25.65 10.15
N LYS A 308 38.91 25.48 8.84
CA LYS A 308 39.78 24.67 7.98
C LYS A 308 41.18 25.29 7.85
N LYS A 309 41.28 26.61 7.75
CA LYS A 309 42.57 27.34 7.76
C LYS A 309 43.31 27.18 9.08
N LEU A 310 42.63 27.31 10.22
CA LEU A 310 43.22 27.11 11.55
C LEU A 310 43.76 25.70 11.74
N LYS A 311 43.00 24.67 11.34
CA LYS A 311 43.47 23.28 11.37
C LYS A 311 44.72 23.07 10.52
N ARG A 312 44.78 23.65 9.32
CA ARG A 312 45.96 23.58 8.44
C ARG A 312 47.19 24.26 9.08
N LYS A 313 47.03 25.47 9.62
CA LYS A 313 48.10 26.21 10.31
C LYS A 313 48.65 25.45 11.51
N LEU A 314 47.77 24.83 12.31
CA LEU A 314 48.18 23.99 13.44
C LEU A 314 48.94 22.74 12.98
N THR A 315 48.54 22.11 11.88
CA THR A 315 49.27 20.96 11.33
C THR A 315 50.62 21.30 10.71
N THR A 316 50.76 22.47 10.08
CA THR A 316 52.05 22.89 9.51
C THR A 316 53.02 23.40 10.56
N ARG A 317 52.54 24.08 11.61
CA ARG A 317 53.40 24.62 12.69
C ARG A 317 54.11 23.53 13.51
N ASN A 318 53.51 22.35 13.64
CA ASN A 318 54.03 21.26 14.47
C ASN A 318 54.58 20.08 13.62
N ARG A 319 54.97 20.35 12.37
CA ARG A 319 55.55 19.35 11.45
C ARG A 319 57.06 19.28 11.69
N PRO A 320 57.61 18.14 12.16
CA PRO A 320 59.06 17.99 12.30
C PRO A 320 59.72 17.81 10.92
N ASP A 321 60.93 18.33 10.75
CA ASP A 321 61.69 18.19 9.50
C ASP A 321 62.01 16.71 9.21
N MET A 322 61.97 16.34 7.93
CA MET A 322 62.24 14.99 7.40
C MET A 322 61.39 13.82 7.98
N TYR A 323 60.26 14.09 8.65
CA TYR A 323 59.43 13.04 9.26
C TYR A 323 58.86 11.98 8.27
N MET A 324 58.78 12.27 6.96
CA MET A 324 58.30 11.31 5.95
C MET A 324 59.30 10.18 5.68
N LEU A 325 60.59 10.42 5.90
CA LEU A 325 61.66 9.46 5.66
C LEU A 325 62.01 8.64 6.92
N HIS A 326 61.45 9.01 8.08
CA HIS A 326 61.74 8.37 9.36
C HIS A 326 60.47 7.74 9.99
N PRO A 327 60.29 6.40 9.91
CA PRO A 327 59.05 5.72 10.30
C PRO A 327 58.57 6.02 11.73
N ILE A 328 59.50 6.16 12.67
CA ILE A 328 59.22 6.46 14.08
C ILE A 328 58.69 7.89 14.25
N LEU A 329 59.29 8.88 13.58
CA LEU A 329 58.86 10.28 13.63
C LEU A 329 57.52 10.45 12.94
N PHE A 330 57.28 9.74 11.84
CA PHE A 330 55.98 9.67 11.19
C PHE A 330 54.87 9.14 12.12
N CYS A 331 55.12 8.03 12.81
CA CYS A 331 54.18 7.46 13.77
C CYS A 331 53.93 8.38 14.98
N LYS A 332 54.98 9.03 15.50
CA LYS A 332 54.88 9.98 16.63
C LYS A 332 54.09 11.24 16.24
N TYR A 333 54.34 11.80 15.07
CA TYR A 333 53.55 12.91 14.48
C TYR A 333 52.07 12.52 14.30
N ARG A 334 51.79 11.31 13.78
CA ARG A 334 50.41 10.82 13.57
C ARG A 334 49.65 10.63 14.89
N LYS A 335 50.31 10.15 15.95
CA LYS A 335 49.71 10.03 17.30
C LYS A 335 49.43 11.41 17.92
N ASN A 336 50.39 12.35 17.87
CA ASN A 336 50.21 13.71 18.40
C ASN A 336 49.12 14.49 17.67
N ARG A 337 49.02 14.36 16.34
CA ARG A 337 47.94 14.96 15.54
C ARG A 337 46.55 14.54 16.02
N LYS A 338 46.35 13.26 16.36
CA LYS A 338 45.07 12.78 16.90
C LYS A 338 44.75 13.39 18.27
N ARG A 339 45.76 13.54 19.15
CA ARG A 339 45.60 14.13 20.49
C ARG A 339 45.22 15.61 20.43
N ILE A 340 45.90 16.40 19.61
CA ILE A 340 45.63 17.84 19.43
C ILE A 340 44.24 18.08 18.84
N VAL A 341 43.83 17.28 17.83
CA VAL A 341 42.47 17.37 17.27
C VAL A 341 41.40 17.06 18.34
N LYS A 342 41.70 16.20 19.31
CA LYS A 342 40.80 15.87 20.43
C LYS A 342 40.71 17.04 21.42
N GLU A 343 41.83 17.65 21.81
CA GLU A 343 41.85 18.80 22.72
C GLU A 343 41.18 20.05 22.12
N VAL A 344 41.43 20.36 20.84
CA VAL A 344 40.77 21.50 20.16
C VAL A 344 39.25 21.31 20.09
N LYS A 345 38.78 20.07 19.87
CA LYS A 345 37.34 19.77 19.93
C LYS A 345 36.77 19.94 21.34
N LYS A 346 37.57 19.75 22.38
CA LYS A 346 37.17 19.89 23.79
C LYS A 346 37.02 21.37 24.17
N ILE A 347 38.02 22.20 23.82
CA ILE A 347 38.01 23.64 24.07
C ILE A 347 36.85 24.36 23.34
N ILE A 348 36.53 23.94 22.11
CA ILE A 348 35.37 24.49 21.36
C ILE A 348 34.05 24.13 22.05
N LYS A 349 34.01 23.03 22.81
CA LYS A 349 32.83 22.57 23.54
C LYS A 349 32.66 23.25 24.90
N GLU A 350 33.70 23.89 25.42
CA GLU A 350 33.72 24.63 26.70
C GLU A 350 33.51 26.14 26.50
N LYS A 351 33.59 26.64 25.25
CA LYS A 351 33.37 28.05 24.88
C LYS A 351 32.01 28.34 24.22
N ASN A 352 31.20 27.30 24.03
CA ASN A 352 29.78 27.37 23.67
C ASN A 352 28.99 26.78 24.84
#